data_AF-A0A358KGG0-F1
#
_entry.id   AF-A0A358KGG0-F1
#
_cell.length_a   1.000
_cell.length_b   1.000
_cell.length_c   1.000
_cell.angle_alpha   90.00
_cell.angle_beta   90.00
_cell.angle_gamma   90.00
#
_symmetry.space_group_name_H-M   'P 1'
#
loop_
_entity.id
_entity.type
_entity.pdbx_description
1 polymer ?
#
loop_
_entity_poly.entity_id
_entity_poly.type
_entity_poly.pdbx_seq_one_letter_code
_entity_poly.pdbx_strand_id
1 'polypeptide(L)'
;GAVQKSYDAIVHGHVGPESGLIDEPLGPDESSPVAIKDCVRPGGREAQTAFTVASRFSRAEGKFSLLRVQPQSGRKHQIRIHLAHLGHPIVGDKLYGHDEACYLALVERRLTDEQRRRLILPCHALHAGG
;
A
#
# COMPACT_ATOMS: atom_id res chain seq x y z
N GLY A 1 -14.17 13.60 -20.44
CA GLY A 1 -13.08 14.05 -19.55
C GLY A 1 -12.65 12.88 -18.71
N ALA A 2 -11.35 12.70 -18.47
CA ALA A 2 -10.86 11.60 -17.64
C ALA A 2 -11.33 11.80 -16.19
N VAL A 3 -11.94 10.78 -15.59
CA VAL A 3 -12.34 10.80 -14.18
C VAL A 3 -11.07 10.71 -13.34
N GLN A 4 -10.75 11.78 -12.62
CA GLN A 4 -9.67 11.74 -11.62
C GLN A 4 -10.19 11.02 -10.38
N LYS A 5 -9.55 9.92 -10.01
CA LYS A 5 -9.83 9.21 -8.77
C LYS A 5 -8.86 9.68 -7.70
N SER A 6 -9.36 10.02 -6.52
CA SER A 6 -8.55 10.33 -5.36
C SER A 6 -8.81 9.30 -4.26
N TYR A 7 -7.79 9.01 -3.46
CA TYR A 7 -7.85 8.09 -2.35
C TYR A 7 -7.13 8.70 -1.16
N ASP A 8 -7.63 8.43 0.04
CA ASP A 8 -6.91 8.70 1.27
C ASP A 8 -6.28 7.40 1.78
N ALA A 9 -5.00 7.47 2.14
CA ALA A 9 -4.22 6.32 2.61
C ALA A 9 -3.46 6.64 3.89
N ILE A 10 -3.55 5.79 4.91
CA ILE A 10 -2.67 5.86 6.08
C ILE A 10 -1.53 4.86 5.87
N VAL A 11 -0.29 5.35 5.87
CA VAL A 11 0.92 4.54 5.64
C VAL A 11 1.83 4.54 6.86
N HIS A 12 2.65 3.49 6.97
CA HIS A 12 3.72 3.40 7.97
C HIS A 12 4.86 4.38 7.66
N GLY A 13 5.43 4.95 8.73
CA GLY A 13 6.55 5.90 8.66
C GLY A 13 6.12 7.34 8.41
N HIS A 14 7.09 8.26 8.52
CA HIS A 14 6.93 9.65 8.11
C HIS A 14 7.47 9.79 6.70
N VAL A 15 6.58 9.90 5.71
CA VAL A 15 6.97 10.11 4.31
C VAL A 15 7.73 11.43 4.19
N GLY A 16 8.96 11.36 3.68
CA GLY A 16 9.86 12.52 3.62
C GLY A 16 9.32 13.65 2.74
N PRO A 17 9.18 13.44 1.42
CA PRO A 17 8.64 14.46 0.51
C PRO A 17 7.20 14.85 0.86
N GLU A 18 6.85 16.13 0.66
CA GLU A 18 5.45 16.58 0.82
C GLU A 18 4.53 16.09 -0.29
N SER A 19 5.10 15.81 -1.46
CA SER A 19 4.41 15.23 -2.60
C SER A 19 5.40 14.48 -3.48
N GLY A 20 4.89 13.59 -4.34
CA GLY A 20 5.72 12.89 -5.31
C GLY A 20 4.90 12.19 -6.39
N LEU A 21 5.60 11.76 -7.44
CA LEU A 21 5.09 10.88 -8.48
C LEU A 21 5.88 9.59 -8.45
N ILE A 22 5.18 8.46 -8.36
CA ILE A 22 5.74 7.12 -8.47
C ILE A 22 5.43 6.65 -9.88
N ASP A 23 6.47 6.59 -10.72
CA ASP A 23 6.39 6.19 -12.13
C ASP A 23 7.18 4.89 -12.30
N GLU A 24 6.57 3.80 -11.83
CA GLU A 24 7.23 2.50 -11.74
C GLU A 24 6.29 1.41 -12.27
N PRO A 25 6.73 0.60 -13.27
CA PRO A 25 5.88 -0.41 -13.89
C PRO A 25 5.59 -1.57 -12.93
N LEU A 26 4.41 -2.17 -13.08
CA LEU A 26 3.91 -3.23 -12.20
C LEU A 26 3.75 -4.57 -12.94
N GLY A 27 4.21 -5.65 -12.33
CA GLY A 27 4.10 -7.00 -12.87
C GLY A 27 4.05 -8.08 -11.79
N PRO A 28 3.89 -9.36 -12.15
CA PRO A 28 3.84 -10.45 -11.18
C PRO A 28 5.11 -10.54 -10.33
N ASP A 29 4.94 -10.78 -9.02
CA ASP A 29 6.04 -11.04 -8.09
C ASP A 29 6.38 -12.55 -8.12
N GLU A 30 7.35 -12.92 -8.96
CA GLU A 30 7.78 -14.30 -9.16
C GLU A 30 8.49 -14.91 -7.94
N SER A 31 8.91 -14.07 -6.98
CA SER A 31 9.59 -14.50 -5.76
C SER A 31 8.62 -14.78 -4.60
N SER A 32 7.37 -14.32 -4.73
CA SER A 32 6.36 -14.41 -3.69
C SER A 32 5.68 -15.78 -3.69
N PRO A 33 5.48 -16.40 -2.50
CA PRO A 33 4.64 -17.58 -2.36
C PRO A 33 3.15 -17.28 -2.61
N VAL A 34 2.75 -16.00 -2.60
CA VAL A 34 1.40 -15.56 -2.92
C VAL A 34 1.28 -15.29 -4.42
N ALA A 35 0.65 -16.22 -5.15
CA ALA A 35 0.53 -16.18 -6.62
C ALA A 35 -0.18 -14.94 -7.19
N ILE A 36 -1.04 -14.27 -6.40
CA ILE A 36 -1.77 -13.07 -6.86
C ILE A 36 -1.00 -11.77 -6.66
N LYS A 37 0.19 -11.83 -6.05
CA LYS A 37 0.98 -10.65 -5.70
C LYS A 37 1.71 -10.12 -6.93
N ASP A 38 1.52 -8.84 -7.18
CA ASP A 38 2.30 -8.08 -8.16
C ASP A 38 3.29 -7.16 -7.41
N CYS A 39 4.42 -6.83 -8.01
CA CYS A 39 5.44 -5.91 -7.48
C CYS A 39 5.87 -4.87 -8.52
N VAL A 40 6.71 -3.91 -8.12
CA VAL A 40 7.44 -3.08 -9.07
C VAL A 40 8.45 -3.96 -9.79
N ARG A 41 8.39 -3.97 -11.13
CA ARG A 41 9.22 -4.85 -11.95
C ARG A 41 9.51 -4.24 -13.32
N PRO A 42 10.78 -4.18 -13.76
CA PRO A 42 11.11 -3.85 -15.14
C PRO A 42 10.40 -4.75 -16.15
N GLY A 43 9.85 -4.15 -17.22
CA GLY A 43 9.04 -4.89 -18.20
C GLY A 43 7.62 -5.22 -17.74
N GLY A 44 7.22 -4.74 -16.56
CA GLY A 44 5.83 -4.73 -16.13
C GLY A 44 4.96 -3.78 -16.95
N ARG A 45 3.69 -3.64 -16.55
CA ARG A 45 2.76 -2.70 -17.16
C ARG A 45 2.94 -1.33 -16.54
N GLU A 46 3.06 -0.31 -17.39
CA GLU A 46 3.16 1.09 -16.96
C GLU A 46 2.08 1.48 -15.94
N ALA A 47 2.53 2.12 -14.86
CA ALA A 47 1.71 2.55 -13.76
C ALA A 47 2.25 3.82 -13.12
N GLN A 48 1.36 4.79 -12.91
CA GLN A 48 1.71 6.09 -12.33
C GLN A 48 0.79 6.44 -11.18
N THR A 49 1.38 6.81 -10.03
CA THR A 49 0.65 7.20 -8.82
C THR A 49 1.25 8.48 -8.26
N ALA A 50 0.46 9.56 -8.27
CA ALA A 50 0.82 10.78 -7.56
C ALA A 50 0.35 10.72 -6.11
N PHE A 51 1.08 11.35 -5.19
CA PHE A 51 0.67 11.49 -3.80
C PHE A 51 1.01 12.87 -3.23
N THR A 52 0.29 13.25 -2.18
CA THR A 52 0.57 14.42 -1.34
C THR A 52 0.38 14.04 0.12
N VAL A 53 1.30 14.45 0.99
CA VAL A 53 1.21 14.25 2.43
C VAL A 53 0.21 15.26 3.01
N ALA A 54 -0.92 14.79 3.50
CA ALA A 54 -1.90 15.62 4.17
C ALA A 54 -1.52 15.88 5.63
N SER A 55 -0.95 14.88 6.31
CA SER A 55 -0.42 15.03 7.67
C SER A 55 0.58 13.93 8.03
N ARG A 56 1.41 14.20 9.05
CA ARG A 56 2.32 13.23 9.68
C ARG A 56 2.00 13.18 11.16
N PHE A 57 1.92 11.99 11.74
CA PHE A 57 1.58 11.82 13.14
C PHE A 57 2.26 10.59 13.76
N SER A 58 2.18 10.47 15.09
CA SER A 58 2.73 9.34 15.83
C SER A 58 1.69 8.78 16.79
N ARG A 59 1.70 7.47 16.99
CA ARG A 59 0.88 6.73 17.95
C ARG A 59 1.78 5.77 18.73
N ALA A 60 1.21 5.01 19.68
CA ALA A 60 1.96 4.03 20.46
C ALA A 60 2.60 2.95 19.56
N GLU A 61 1.96 2.66 18.44
CA GLU A 61 2.37 1.65 17.46
C GLU A 61 3.45 2.15 16.48
N GLY A 62 3.74 3.46 16.45
CA GLY A 62 4.80 4.02 15.62
C GLY A 62 4.47 5.36 14.95
N LYS A 63 5.17 5.63 13.84
CA LYS A 63 5.03 6.83 13.01
C LYS A 63 4.18 6.53 11.79
N PHE A 64 3.36 7.50 11.37
CA PHE A 64 2.43 7.36 10.26
C PHE A 64 2.30 8.66 9.46
N SER A 65 1.90 8.52 8.20
CA SER A 65 1.51 9.63 7.34
C SER A 65 0.10 9.37 6.78
N LEU A 66 -0.72 10.42 6.73
CA LEU A 66 -1.93 10.44 5.92
C LEU A 66 -1.58 11.03 4.56
N LEU A 67 -1.84 10.27 3.50
CA LEU A 67 -1.60 10.65 2.12
C LEU A 67 -2.91 10.83 1.37
N ARG A 68 -2.98 11.85 0.53
CA ARG A 68 -3.90 11.89 -0.61
C ARG A 68 -3.18 11.31 -1.82
N VAL A 69 -3.79 10.31 -2.45
CA VAL A 69 -3.19 9.50 -3.52
C VAL A 69 -4.07 9.56 -4.76
N GLN A 70 -3.45 9.71 -5.92
CA GLN A 70 -4.11 9.86 -7.21
C GLN A 70 -3.46 8.94 -8.23
N PRO A 71 -4.02 7.74 -8.48
CA PRO A 71 -3.53 6.87 -9.54
C PRO A 71 -3.93 7.44 -10.91
N GLN A 72 -2.94 7.59 -11.79
CA GLN A 72 -3.14 8.05 -13.19
C GLN A 72 -3.41 6.88 -14.14
N SER A 73 -3.25 5.65 -13.65
CA SER A 73 -3.53 4.39 -14.30
C SER A 73 -4.36 3.48 -13.39
N GLY A 74 -4.87 2.36 -13.92
CA GLY A 74 -5.78 1.47 -13.20
C GLY A 74 -5.26 0.05 -13.00
N ARG A 75 -4.04 -0.13 -12.45
CA ARG A 75 -3.49 -1.48 -12.23
C ARG A 75 -3.99 -2.11 -10.93
N LYS A 76 -4.06 -3.45 -10.91
CA LYS A 76 -4.45 -4.24 -9.74
C LYS A 76 -3.53 -3.88 -8.58
N HIS A 77 -4.11 -3.53 -7.44
CA HIS A 77 -3.39 -3.16 -6.22
C HIS A 77 -2.38 -1.99 -6.35
N GLN A 78 -2.44 -1.20 -7.42
CA GLN A 78 -1.41 -0.20 -7.77
C GLN A 78 -0.94 0.65 -6.60
N ILE A 79 -1.86 1.32 -5.89
CA ILE A 79 -1.55 2.19 -4.75
C ILE A 79 -0.82 1.41 -3.64
N ARG A 80 -1.29 0.19 -3.34
CA ARG A 80 -0.72 -0.66 -2.29
C ARG A 80 0.72 -1.06 -2.63
N ILE A 81 0.97 -1.44 -3.88
CA ILE A 81 2.29 -1.85 -4.37
C ILE A 81 3.26 -0.67 -4.37
N HIS A 82 2.86 0.45 -4.96
CA HIS A 82 3.70 1.64 -5.08
C HIS A 82 4.09 2.22 -3.72
N LEU A 83 3.14 2.35 -2.78
CA LEU A 83 3.43 2.87 -1.45
C LEU A 83 4.34 1.91 -0.65
N ALA A 84 4.13 0.58 -0.78
CA ALA A 84 5.05 -0.40 -0.20
C ALA A 84 6.45 -0.35 -0.83
N HIS A 85 6.54 -0.15 -2.14
CA HIS A 85 7.81 0.01 -2.86
C HIS A 85 8.59 1.24 -2.39
N LEU A 86 7.92 2.34 -2.06
CA LEU A 86 8.53 3.51 -1.41
C LEU A 86 8.96 3.26 0.05
N GLY A 87 8.74 2.07 0.60
CA GLY A 87 9.02 1.75 2.01
C GLY A 87 7.93 2.22 2.98
N HIS A 88 6.78 2.67 2.47
CA HIS A 88 5.66 3.19 3.24
C HIS A 88 4.39 2.38 3.00
N PRO A 89 4.34 1.09 3.39
CA PRO A 89 3.17 0.26 3.15
C PRO A 89 1.94 0.80 3.88
N ILE A 90 0.76 0.51 3.33
CA ILE A 90 -0.52 0.93 3.91
C ILE A 90 -0.76 0.16 5.22
N VAL A 91 -1.17 0.88 6.27
CA VAL A 91 -1.50 0.28 7.56
C VAL A 91 -2.62 -0.73 7.40
N GLY A 92 -2.47 -1.91 8.00
CA GLY A 92 -3.43 -3.00 7.88
C GLY A 92 -3.41 -3.73 6.53
N ASP A 93 -2.43 -3.49 5.66
CA ASP A 93 -2.27 -4.29 4.46
C ASP A 93 -1.66 -5.67 4.78
N LYS A 94 -2.39 -6.75 4.49
CA LYS A 94 -1.94 -8.13 4.77
C LYS A 94 -0.98 -8.67 3.72
N LEU A 95 -0.99 -8.11 2.51
CA LEU A 95 -0.24 -8.64 1.37
C LEU A 95 1.01 -7.80 1.07
N TYR A 96 0.88 -6.47 1.13
CA TYR A 96 1.96 -5.53 0.86
C TYR A 96 2.48 -4.85 2.12
N GLY A 97 2.00 -5.26 3.29
CA GLY A 97 2.54 -4.85 4.58
C GLY A 97 3.91 -5.45 4.86
N HIS A 98 4.32 -5.40 6.12
CA HIS A 98 5.65 -5.86 6.54
C HIS A 98 5.88 -7.37 6.39
N ASP A 99 4.82 -8.18 6.40
CA ASP A 99 4.92 -9.64 6.36
C ASP A 99 3.75 -10.24 5.56
N GLU A 100 4.04 -10.74 4.36
CA GLU A 100 3.05 -11.38 3.48
C GLU A 100 2.53 -12.73 4.01
N ALA A 101 3.20 -13.33 5.01
CA ALA A 101 2.66 -14.50 5.70
C ALA A 101 1.34 -14.18 6.41
N CYS A 102 1.08 -12.91 6.73
CA CYS A 102 -0.21 -12.45 7.24
C CYS A 102 -1.34 -12.67 6.22
N TYR A 103 -1.08 -12.53 4.92
CA TYR A 103 -2.08 -12.81 3.88
C TYR A 103 -2.41 -14.30 3.82
N LEU A 104 -1.40 -15.17 3.80
CA LEU A 104 -1.60 -16.63 3.79
C LEU A 104 -2.37 -17.09 5.04
N ALA A 105 -1.95 -16.60 6.22
CA ALA A 105 -2.63 -16.90 7.47
C ALA A 105 -4.09 -16.42 7.48
N LEU A 106 -4.39 -15.28 6.86
CA LEU A 106 -5.77 -14.80 6.71
C LEU A 106 -6.60 -15.73 5.83
N VAL A 107 -6.08 -16.12 4.65
CA VAL A 107 -6.78 -16.98 3.69
C VAL A 107 -7.07 -18.36 4.31
N GLU A 108 -6.12 -18.89 5.07
CA GLU A 108 -6.25 -20.16 5.80
C GLU A 108 -7.02 -20.03 7.13
N ARG A 109 -7.55 -18.84 7.45
CA ARG A 109 -8.29 -18.53 8.69
C ARG A 109 -7.52 -18.82 9.98
N ARG A 110 -6.20 -18.71 9.94
CA ARG A 110 -5.27 -18.96 11.06
C ARG A 110 -4.54 -17.71 11.54
N LEU A 111 -5.05 -16.52 11.22
CA LEU A 111 -4.44 -15.25 11.62
C LEU A 111 -4.42 -15.11 13.15
N THR A 112 -3.23 -15.10 13.73
CA THR A 112 -3.02 -15.04 15.18
C THR A 112 -3.30 -13.65 15.74
N ASP A 113 -3.52 -13.55 17.05
CA ASP A 113 -3.68 -12.25 17.71
C ASP A 113 -2.44 -11.36 17.60
N GLU A 114 -1.25 -11.97 17.62
CA GLU A 114 -0.01 -11.24 17.41
C GLU A 114 0.04 -10.64 16.00
N GLN A 115 -0.30 -11.41 14.97
CA GLN A 115 -0.38 -10.92 13.59
C GLN A 115 -1.44 -9.81 13.46
N ARG A 116 -2.60 -9.96 14.10
CA ARG A 116 -3.65 -8.93 14.12
C ARG A 116 -3.17 -7.63 14.76
N ARG A 117 -2.45 -7.70 15.88
CA ARG A 117 -1.87 -6.52 16.53
C ARG A 117 -0.83 -5.83 15.65
N ARG A 118 0.04 -6.59 14.98
CA ARG A 118 1.04 -6.03 14.04
C ARG A 118 0.39 -5.31 12.85
N LEU A 119 -0.77 -5.78 12.40
CA LEU A 119 -1.52 -5.14 11.32
C LEU A 119 -2.15 -3.81 11.73
N ILE A 120 -2.35 -3.56 13.03
CA ILE A 120 -3.01 -2.39 13.62
C ILE A 120 -4.50 -2.29 13.28
N LEU A 121 -4.88 -2.49 12.01
CA LEU A 121 -6.24 -2.41 11.50
C LEU A 121 -6.70 -3.72 10.82
N PRO A 122 -8.00 -4.09 10.96
CA PRO A 122 -8.56 -5.29 10.37
C PRO A 122 -8.67 -5.21 8.84
N CYS A 123 -8.65 -4.02 8.25
CA CYS A 123 -8.62 -3.76 6.81
C CYS A 123 -7.46 -2.81 6.49
N HIS A 124 -7.03 -2.77 5.22
CA HIS A 124 -6.07 -1.74 4.81
C HIS A 124 -6.70 -0.36 4.93
N ALA A 125 -5.95 0.63 5.43
CA ALA A 125 -6.38 2.01 5.53
C ALA A 125 -6.25 2.73 4.19
N LEU A 126 -7.03 2.28 3.20
CA LEU A 126 -7.15 2.91 1.88
C LEU A 126 -8.63 3.12 1.58
N HIS A 127 -9.01 4.38 1.36
CA HIS A 127 -10.40 4.77 1.14
C HIS A 127 -10.51 5.61 -0.12
N ALA A 128 -11.54 5.38 -0.94
CA ALA A 128 -11.80 6.23 -2.10
C ALA A 128 -12.29 7.60 -1.62
N GLY A 129 -11.55 8.65 -1.94
CA GLY A 129 -11.97 10.03 -1.71
C GLY A 129 -13.13 10.41 -2.64
N GLY A 130 -13.99 11.31 -2.17
CA GLY A 130 -15.06 11.92 -2.97
C GLY A 130 -14.55 12.98 -3.94
#